data_AF-A0A8T1BIE3-F1
#
_entry.id   AF-A0A8T1BIE3-F1
#
_cell.length_a   1.000
_cell.length_b   1.000
_cell.length_c   1.000
_cell.angle_alpha   90.00
_cell.angle_beta   90.00
_cell.angle_gamma   90.00
#
_symmetry.space_group_name_H-M   'P 1'
#
loop_
_entity.id
_entity.type
_entity.pdbx_description
1 polymer ?
#
loop_
_entity_poly.entity_id
_entity_poly.type
_entity_poly.pdbx_seq_one_letter_code
_entity_poly.pdbx_strand_id
1 'polypeptide(L)'
;MKRKGEPSVATKAGATQGQALNETSAKRKKAAAPTISSLRVVLDWMTNPSNYNGKNKEALLNQIVQQLLSVGIEHRDSAGVLEKINTLEKQFRMAEDFLAGTGAGITDEKDL
;
A
#
# COMPACT_ATOMS: atom_id res chain seq x y z
N MET A 1 56.76 -14.09 -66.11
CA MET A 1 55.94 -13.73 -64.92
C MET A 1 55.38 -15.01 -64.29
N LYS A 2 55.46 -15.19 -62.97
CA LYS A 2 55.13 -16.45 -62.29
C LYS A 2 54.11 -16.24 -61.15
N ARG A 3 53.09 -17.12 -61.16
CA ARG A 3 52.31 -17.73 -60.05
C ARG A 3 50.91 -17.20 -59.70
N LYS A 4 49.94 -18.09 -60.02
CA LYS A 4 48.62 -18.40 -59.42
C LYS A 4 48.50 -18.20 -57.91
N GLY A 5 47.29 -17.86 -57.45
CA GLY A 5 46.80 -18.13 -56.09
C GLY A 5 45.36 -17.62 -55.90
N GLU A 6 44.42 -18.54 -55.69
CA GLU A 6 42.96 -18.37 -55.48
C GLU A 6 42.57 -17.57 -54.21
N PRO A 7 41.30 -17.12 -54.09
CA PRO A 7 40.76 -16.48 -52.89
C PRO A 7 40.40 -17.52 -51.82
N SER A 8 40.67 -17.21 -50.54
CA SER A 8 40.34 -18.10 -49.41
C SER A 8 39.38 -17.47 -48.41
N VAL A 9 38.62 -18.36 -47.80
CA VAL A 9 37.28 -18.24 -47.21
C VAL A 9 37.32 -17.74 -45.77
N ALA A 10 36.20 -17.16 -45.33
CA ALA A 10 35.89 -16.75 -43.97
C ALA A 10 36.13 -17.84 -42.91
N THR A 11 36.53 -17.42 -41.70
CA THR A 11 36.30 -18.19 -40.46
C THR A 11 36.09 -17.22 -39.29
N LYS A 12 34.99 -17.44 -38.56
CA LYS A 12 34.57 -16.73 -37.34
C LYS A 12 35.38 -17.18 -36.12
N ALA A 13 35.41 -16.32 -35.10
CA ALA A 13 35.23 -16.59 -33.67
C ALA A 13 36.30 -15.92 -32.79
N GLY A 14 35.86 -14.92 -32.02
CA GLY A 14 36.60 -14.34 -30.92
C GLY A 14 35.60 -13.61 -30.02
N ALA A 15 35.11 -14.29 -28.99
CA ALA A 15 34.29 -13.72 -27.93
C ALA A 15 35.16 -13.57 -26.69
N THR A 16 35.22 -12.36 -26.10
CA THR A 16 35.33 -12.20 -24.65
C THR A 16 34.69 -10.87 -24.22
N GLN A 17 33.77 -10.97 -23.26
CA GLN A 17 33.04 -9.91 -22.57
C GLN A 17 33.95 -8.92 -21.82
N GLY A 18 33.41 -7.73 -21.58
CA GLY A 18 33.61 -7.06 -20.29
C GLY A 18 33.72 -5.56 -20.38
N GLN A 19 32.60 -4.85 -20.17
CA GLN A 19 32.46 -3.69 -19.27
C GLN A 19 31.12 -3.00 -19.57
N ALA A 20 30.07 -3.50 -18.91
CA ALA A 20 28.88 -2.70 -18.67
C ALA A 20 29.28 -1.58 -17.70
N LEU A 21 29.26 -0.34 -18.17
CA LEU A 21 29.45 0.83 -17.32
C LEU A 21 28.23 0.93 -16.39
N ASN A 22 28.52 0.64 -15.12
CA ASN A 22 27.66 0.82 -13.97
C ASN A 22 27.40 2.32 -13.77
N GLU A 23 26.42 2.88 -14.47
CA GLU A 23 25.73 4.05 -13.94
C GLU A 23 24.74 3.57 -12.90
N THR A 24 25.25 3.54 -11.67
CA THR A 24 24.49 3.32 -10.46
C THR A 24 23.40 4.37 -10.45
N SER A 25 22.22 3.99 -10.93
CA SER A 25 20.98 4.71 -10.76
C SER A 25 20.64 4.63 -9.28
N ALA A 26 21.39 5.40 -8.49
CA ALA A 26 21.08 5.72 -7.11
C ALA A 26 19.63 6.21 -7.17
N LYS A 27 18.70 5.34 -6.78
CA LYS A 27 17.32 5.69 -6.49
C LYS A 27 17.43 6.88 -5.56
N ARG A 28 17.30 8.09 -6.10
CA ARG A 28 16.98 9.27 -5.31
C ARG A 28 15.76 8.81 -4.53
N LYS A 29 15.92 8.62 -3.22
CA LYS A 29 14.78 8.61 -2.32
C LYS A 29 14.16 9.99 -2.52
N LYS A 30 13.24 10.08 -3.48
CA LYS A 30 12.31 11.20 -3.61
C LYS A 30 11.79 11.37 -2.19
N ALA A 31 12.00 12.55 -1.60
CA ALA A 31 11.50 12.85 -0.27
C ALA A 31 10.09 12.29 -0.18
N ALA A 32 9.89 11.33 0.72
CA ALA A 32 8.66 10.56 0.75
C ALA A 32 7.53 11.57 0.88
N ALA A 33 6.69 11.69 -0.16
CA ALA A 33 5.44 12.41 -0.04
C ALA A 33 4.72 11.84 1.19
N PRO A 34 4.03 12.67 2.00
CA PRO A 34 3.36 12.18 3.20
C PRO A 34 2.54 10.94 2.83
N THR A 35 2.95 9.79 3.36
CA THR A 35 2.32 8.52 3.03
C THR A 35 0.95 8.51 3.69
N ILE A 36 -0.09 8.73 2.89
CA ILE A 36 -1.48 8.68 3.35
C ILE A 36 -1.75 7.23 3.78
N SER A 37 -2.15 7.04 5.05
CA SER A 37 -2.48 5.71 5.56
C SER A 37 -3.90 5.31 5.19
N SER A 38 -4.16 4.01 5.05
CA SER A 38 -5.51 3.49 4.78
C SER A 38 -6.51 3.89 5.86
N LEU A 39 -6.07 3.92 7.13
CA LEU A 39 -6.89 4.36 8.24
C LEU A 39 -7.34 5.82 8.08
N ARG A 40 -6.43 6.70 7.65
CA ARG A 40 -6.75 8.11 7.44
C ARG A 40 -7.82 8.29 6.37
N VAL A 41 -7.67 7.58 5.25
CA VAL A 41 -8.66 7.60 4.15
C VAL A 41 -10.03 7.13 4.62
N VAL A 42 -10.10 6.02 5.35
CA VAL A 42 -11.36 5.48 5.87
C VAL A 42 -12.02 6.47 6.81
N LEU A 43 -11.27 7.06 7.74
CA LEU A 43 -11.80 8.05 8.69
C LEU A 43 -12.26 9.34 8.00
N ASP A 44 -11.46 9.89 7.08
CA ASP A 44 -11.83 11.10 6.33
C ASP A 44 -13.10 10.84 5.49
N TRP A 45 -13.26 9.62 4.94
CA TRP A 45 -14.48 9.24 4.23
C TRP A 45 -15.68 9.12 5.18
N MET A 46 -15.53 8.43 6.32
CA MET A 46 -16.63 8.20 7.28
C MET A 46 -17.09 9.47 8.00
N THR A 47 -16.18 10.41 8.22
CA THR A 47 -16.47 11.67 8.93
C THR A 47 -17.09 12.74 8.03
N ASN A 48 -17.14 12.50 6.71
CA ASN A 48 -17.87 13.37 5.80
C ASN A 48 -19.34 12.95 5.70
N PRO A 49 -20.30 13.75 6.22
CA PRO A 49 -21.70 13.39 6.25
C PRO A 49 -22.33 13.23 4.86
N SER A 50 -21.80 13.89 3.82
CA SER A 50 -22.33 13.76 2.46
C SER A 50 -22.06 12.40 1.81
N ASN A 51 -21.12 11.62 2.37
CA ASN A 51 -20.78 10.30 1.83
C ASN A 51 -21.85 9.26 2.12
N TYR A 52 -22.61 9.42 3.21
CA TYR A 52 -23.76 8.60 3.53
C TYR A 52 -24.98 9.06 2.73
N ASN A 53 -25.08 8.57 1.48
CA ASN A 53 -26.07 8.99 0.48
C ASN A 53 -27.26 8.00 0.33
N GLY A 54 -27.58 7.22 1.37
CA GLY A 54 -28.71 6.28 1.36
C GLY A 54 -28.50 5.00 0.52
N LYS A 55 -27.30 4.79 -0.02
CA LYS A 55 -26.95 3.54 -0.71
C LYS A 55 -26.82 2.37 0.27
N ASN A 56 -26.94 1.16 -0.27
CA ASN A 56 -26.71 -0.05 0.51
C ASN A 56 -25.24 -0.16 0.98
N LYS A 57 -25.02 -0.99 2.00
CA LYS A 57 -23.71 -1.18 2.64
C LYS A 57 -22.59 -1.51 1.65
N GLU A 58 -22.82 -2.41 0.70
CA GLU A 58 -21.82 -2.84 -0.27
C GLU A 58 -21.38 -1.68 -1.19
N ALA A 59 -22.33 -0.87 -1.65
CA ALA A 59 -22.03 0.29 -2.46
C ALA A 59 -21.21 1.34 -1.70
N LEU A 60 -21.48 1.54 -0.40
CA LEU A 60 -20.66 2.43 0.46
C LEU A 60 -19.23 1.88 0.65
N LEU A 61 -19.09 0.58 0.89
CA LEU A 61 -17.77 -0.06 1.00
C LEU A 61 -16.95 0.08 -0.30
N ASN A 62 -17.60 -0.13 -1.45
CA ASN A 62 -16.96 0.05 -2.74
C ASN A 62 -16.51 1.51 -2.96
N GLN A 63 -17.28 2.51 -2.49
CA GLN A 63 -16.85 3.92 -2.56
C GLN A 63 -15.57 4.17 -1.74
N ILE A 64 -15.44 3.55 -0.56
CA ILE A 64 -14.22 3.66 0.25
C ILE A 64 -13.04 2.98 -0.46
N VAL A 65 -13.24 1.80 -1.06
CA VAL A 65 -12.19 1.13 -1.86
C VAL A 65 -11.74 2.00 -3.03
N GLN A 66 -12.65 2.64 -3.75
CA GLN A 66 -12.29 3.58 -4.81
C GLN A 66 -11.47 4.77 -4.28
N GLN A 67 -11.80 5.28 -3.09
CA GLN A 67 -11.01 6.34 -2.46
C GLN A 67 -9.59 5.86 -2.09
N LEU A 68 -9.44 4.63 -1.58
CA LEU A 68 -8.15 4.02 -1.29
C LEU A 68 -7.30 3.85 -2.56
N LEU A 69 -7.91 3.37 -3.65
CA LEU A 69 -7.25 3.24 -4.95
C LEU A 69 -6.79 4.61 -5.48
N SER A 70 -7.61 5.66 -5.31
CA SER A 70 -7.26 7.02 -5.77
C SER A 70 -6.00 7.60 -5.12
N VAL A 71 -5.62 7.10 -3.94
CA VAL A 71 -4.38 7.50 -3.24
C VAL A 71 -3.26 6.46 -3.34
N GLY A 72 -3.42 5.44 -4.19
CA GLY A 72 -2.42 4.40 -4.46
C GLY A 72 -2.41 3.23 -3.46
N ILE A 73 -3.49 3.02 -2.71
CA ILE A 73 -3.64 1.89 -1.78
C ILE A 73 -4.46 0.79 -2.47
N GLU A 74 -3.77 -0.20 -3.03
CA GLU A 74 -4.39 -1.24 -3.88
C GLU A 74 -4.64 -2.58 -3.17
N HIS A 75 -4.08 -2.78 -1.97
CA HIS A 75 -4.13 -4.06 -1.25
C HIS A 75 -5.40 -4.29 -0.42
N ARG A 76 -6.41 -3.42 -0.53
CA ARG A 76 -7.63 -3.45 0.28
C ARG A 76 -8.84 -3.70 -0.60
N ASP A 77 -9.66 -4.67 -0.20
CA ASP A 77 -10.95 -4.96 -0.78
C ASP A 77 -12.09 -4.56 0.16
N SER A 78 -13.33 -4.70 -0.28
CA SER A 78 -14.52 -4.29 0.47
C SER A 78 -14.68 -5.08 1.78
N ALA A 79 -14.28 -6.36 1.79
CA ALA A 79 -14.29 -7.19 2.99
C ALA A 79 -13.25 -6.70 4.02
N GLY A 80 -12.02 -6.41 3.58
CA GLY A 80 -10.96 -5.88 4.44
C GLY A 80 -11.23 -4.46 4.94
N VAL A 81 -11.92 -3.63 4.16
CA VAL A 81 -12.41 -2.33 4.63
C VAL A 81 -13.48 -2.52 5.71
N LEU A 82 -14.44 -3.41 5.51
CA LEU A 82 -15.48 -3.70 6.49
C LEU A 82 -14.88 -4.22 7.80
N GLU A 83 -13.97 -5.19 7.74
CA GLU A 83 -13.28 -5.72 8.91
C GLU A 83 -12.53 -4.62 9.67
N LYS A 84 -11.89 -3.71 8.93
CA LYS A 84 -11.18 -2.59 9.54
C LYS A 84 -12.13 -1.63 10.26
N ILE A 85 -13.28 -1.31 9.67
CA ILE A 85 -14.31 -0.48 10.30
C ILE A 85 -14.83 -1.15 11.59
N ASN A 86 -15.19 -2.44 11.53
CA ASN A 86 -15.67 -3.18 12.71
C ASN A 86 -14.63 -3.19 13.84
N THR A 87 -13.35 -3.35 13.50
CA THR A 87 -12.25 -3.33 14.48
C THR A 87 -12.13 -1.95 15.14
N LEU A 88 -12.22 -0.87 14.34
CA LEU A 88 -12.17 0.50 14.85
C LEU A 88 -13.34 0.80 15.78
N GLU A 89 -14.55 0.39 15.41
CA GLU A 89 -15.74 0.54 16.25
C GLU A 89 -15.56 -0.18 17.59
N LYS A 90 -15.05 -1.42 17.57
CA LYS A 90 -14.78 -2.17 18.80
C LYS A 90 -13.75 -1.46 19.68
N GLN A 91 -12.65 -0.97 19.10
CA GLN A 91 -11.61 -0.25 19.83
C GLN A 91 -12.14 1.07 20.41
N PHE A 92 -12.99 1.77 19.67
CA PHE A 92 -13.63 3.00 20.13
C PHE A 92 -14.55 2.73 21.33
N ARG A 93 -15.45 1.74 21.23
CA ARG A 93 -16.32 1.33 22.34
C ARG A 93 -15.52 0.93 23.58
N MET A 94 -14.46 0.15 23.42
CA MET A 94 -13.57 -0.22 24.53
C MET A 94 -12.91 0.99 25.18
N ALA A 95 -12.53 2.00 24.40
CA ALA A 95 -11.97 3.25 24.93
C ALA A 95 -13.02 4.10 25.65
N GLU A 96 -14.26 4.14 25.15
CA GLU A 96 -15.40 4.77 25.84
C GLU A 96 -15.73 4.05 27.15
N ASP A 97 -15.77 2.72 27.15
CA ASP A 97 -16.00 1.91 28.36
C ASP A 97 -14.89 2.14 29.41
N PHE A 98 -13.64 2.25 28.95
CA PHE A 98 -12.52 2.61 29.82
C PHE A 98 -12.69 4.01 30.41
N LEU A 99 -13.06 5.01 29.60
CA LEU A 99 -13.29 6.38 30.04
C LEU A 99 -14.47 6.48 31.03
N ALA A 100 -15.52 5.69 30.81
CA ALA A 100 -16.72 5.67 31.64
C ALA A 100 -16.54 4.88 32.96
N GLY A 101 -15.40 4.19 33.15
CA GLY A 101 -15.20 3.32 34.31
C GLY A 101 -16.06 2.05 34.28
N THR A 102 -16.67 1.72 33.14
CA THR A 102 -17.62 0.60 32.98
C THR A 102 -16.98 -0.63 32.33
N GLY A 103 -15.69 -0.56 31.99
CA GLY A 103 -14.92 -1.70 31.47
C GLY A 103 -14.62 -2.76 32.54
N ALA A 104 -14.59 -4.03 32.14
CA ALA A 104 -14.41 -5.23 32.98
C ALA A 104 -13.06 -5.36 33.74
N GLY A 105 -12.36 -4.26 34.01
CA GLY A 105 -11.05 -4.26 34.67
C GLY A 105 -10.68 -2.98 35.42
N ILE A 106 -11.61 -2.03 35.61
CA ILE A 106 -11.40 -0.90 36.54
C ILE A 106 -12.16 -1.23 37.83
N THR A 107 -11.69 -2.24 38.56
CA THR A 107 -11.94 -2.30 40.00
C THR A 107 -11.08 -1.22 40.63
N ASP A 108 -11.71 -0.22 41.25
CA ASP A 108 -11.02 0.73 42.12
C ASP A 108 -10.04 -0.04 43.03
N GLU A 109 -8.74 0.20 42.89
CA GLU A 109 -7.72 -0.36 43.81
C GLU A 109 -7.81 0.26 45.21
N LYS A 110 -8.90 0.94 45.55
CA LYS A 110 -9.14 1.57 46.86
C LYS A 110 -9.63 0.61 47.94
N ASP A 111 -9.87 -0.65 47.60
CA ASP A 111 -10.28 -1.69 48.54
C ASP A 111 -9.16 -2.73 48.84
N LEU A 112 -7.88 -2.37 48.61
CA LEU A 112 -6.72 -3.16 49.08
C LEU A 112 -6.08 -2.58 50.35
#